data_AF-A0ABD2U169-F1
#
_entry.id   AF-A0ABD2U169-F1
#
_cell.length_a   1.000
_cell.length_b   1.000
_cell.length_c   1.000
_cell.angle_alpha   90.00
_cell.angle_beta   90.00
_cell.angle_gamma   90.00
#
_symmetry.space_group_name_H-M   'P 1'
#
loop_
_entity.id
_entity.type
_entity.pdbx_description
1 polymer ?
#
loop_
_entity_poly.entity_id
_entity_poly.type
_entity_poly.pdbx_seq_one_letter_code
_entity_poly.pdbx_strand_id
1 'polypeptide(L)'
;MVSKSSPPAPAPSLLRRIVDIDTAISLRLYTLTHPILPYYFLKTLEISGDGFLFFPLVLSLLLYPLAFSDSKNSNIFLINLLLGGILDLIVIGPLKHLIRRPRPVYNKNMFLSFAVDHWSFPSGHSSRVSMIATLFYLSSDFIRDVLIQLQYDLIVDYLMLIVIGWAATTSCSRVVHSRRGSK
;
A
#
# COMPACT_ATOMS: atom_id res chain seq x y z
N MET A 1 -45.29 12.88 39.17
CA MET A 1 -44.46 12.14 38.19
C MET A 1 -43.77 13.14 37.28
N VAL A 2 -42.48 13.41 37.49
CA VAL A 2 -41.71 14.32 36.62
C VAL A 2 -40.99 13.46 35.58
N SER A 3 -41.41 13.58 34.32
CA SER A 3 -40.78 12.95 33.16
C SER A 3 -39.42 13.61 32.91
N LYS A 4 -38.33 12.91 33.23
CA LYS A 4 -36.97 13.33 32.90
C LYS A 4 -36.72 13.02 31.41
N SER A 5 -36.75 14.03 30.57
CA SER A 5 -36.32 13.92 29.17
C SER A 5 -34.83 13.57 29.13
N SER A 6 -34.48 12.48 28.44
CA SER A 6 -33.09 12.09 28.19
C SER A 6 -32.37 13.18 27.39
N PRO A 7 -31.10 13.52 27.73
CA PRO A 7 -30.36 14.53 27.00
C PRO A 7 -30.10 14.09 25.55
N PRO A 8 -30.08 15.02 24.59
CA PRO A 8 -29.77 14.73 23.19
C PRO A 8 -28.35 14.16 23.08
N ALA A 9 -28.18 13.13 22.25
CA ALA A 9 -26.89 12.50 22.01
C ALA A 9 -25.86 13.55 21.54
N PRO A 10 -24.62 13.53 22.05
CA PRO A 10 -23.61 14.50 21.66
C PRO A 10 -23.33 14.43 20.16
N ALA A 11 -23.20 15.61 19.54
CA ALA A 11 -22.88 15.71 18.12
C ALA A 11 -21.59 14.93 17.80
N PRO A 12 -21.54 14.20 16.66
CA PRO A 12 -20.38 13.41 16.31
C PRO A 12 -19.15 14.32 16.16
N SER A 13 -18.05 13.96 16.81
CA SER A 13 -16.78 14.67 16.67
C SER A 13 -16.29 14.66 15.22
N LEU A 14 -15.46 15.64 14.82
CA LEU A 14 -14.89 15.70 13.47
C LEU A 14 -14.15 14.39 13.10
N LEU A 15 -13.46 13.79 14.06
CA LEU A 15 -12.85 12.47 13.91
C LEU A 15 -13.87 11.39 13.55
N ARG A 16 -15.02 11.35 14.23
CA ARG A 16 -16.08 10.39 13.94
C ARG A 16 -16.65 10.59 12.54
N ARG A 17 -16.84 11.85 12.12
CA ARG A 17 -17.30 12.18 10.77
C ARG A 17 -16.31 11.76 9.68
N ILE A 18 -15.01 11.96 9.90
CA ILE A 18 -13.96 11.50 8.97
C ILE A 18 -13.97 9.97 8.87
N VAL A 19 -14.10 9.28 10.00
CA VAL A 19 -14.19 7.82 10.05
C VAL A 19 -15.45 7.31 9.33
N ASP A 20 -16.59 7.97 9.48
CA ASP A 20 -17.84 7.59 8.81
C ASP A 20 -17.74 7.77 7.29
N ILE A 21 -17.11 8.86 6.83
CA ILE A 21 -16.85 9.11 5.40
C ILE A 21 -15.90 8.04 4.84
N ASP A 22 -14.78 7.76 5.52
CA ASP A 22 -13.86 6.68 5.14
C ASP A 22 -14.59 5.33 5.03
N THR A 23 -15.49 5.07 5.98
CA THR A 23 -16.30 3.85 6.02
C THR A 23 -17.32 3.81 4.87
N ALA A 24 -17.94 4.94 4.50
CA ALA A 24 -18.89 5.01 3.39
C ALA A 24 -18.19 4.84 2.03
N ILE A 25 -17.06 5.51 1.82
CA ILE A 25 -16.25 5.39 0.60
C ILE A 25 -15.75 3.96 0.45
N SER A 26 -15.21 3.39 1.53
CA SER A 26 -14.74 2.00 1.55
C SER A 26 -15.86 1.00 1.24
N LEU A 27 -17.11 1.27 1.65
CA LEU A 27 -18.26 0.42 1.33
C LEU A 27 -18.58 0.46 -0.16
N ARG A 28 -18.64 1.67 -0.74
CA ARG A 28 -18.93 1.86 -2.16
C ARG A 28 -17.90 1.17 -3.05
N LEU A 29 -16.61 1.33 -2.71
CA LEU A 29 -15.52 0.66 -3.42
C LEU A 29 -15.66 -0.86 -3.36
N TYR A 30 -15.93 -1.43 -2.18
CA TYR A 30 -16.16 -2.87 -2.05
C TYR A 30 -17.34 -3.36 -2.89
N THR A 31 -18.48 -2.65 -2.88
CA THR A 31 -19.67 -3.09 -3.64
C THR A 31 -19.45 -3.08 -5.14
N LEU A 32 -18.68 -2.12 -5.66
CA LEU A 32 -18.38 -2.01 -7.09
C LEU A 32 -17.36 -3.06 -7.54
N THR A 33 -16.37 -3.34 -6.71
CA THR A 33 -15.23 -4.22 -7.05
C THR A 33 -15.51 -5.69 -6.77
N HIS A 34 -16.37 -6.01 -5.79
CA HIS A 34 -16.65 -7.38 -5.39
C HIS A 34 -17.10 -8.30 -6.51
N PRO A 35 -18.02 -7.92 -7.43
CA PRO A 35 -18.46 -8.79 -8.52
C PRO A 35 -17.47 -8.89 -9.68
N ILE A 36 -16.54 -7.95 -9.79
CA ILE A 36 -15.65 -7.82 -10.96
C ILE A 36 -14.28 -8.42 -10.69
N LEU A 37 -13.74 -8.28 -9.48
CA LEU A 37 -12.35 -8.64 -9.18
C LEU A 37 -12.24 -10.07 -8.62
N PRO A 38 -11.63 -11.02 -9.36
CA PRO A 38 -11.42 -12.37 -8.88
C PRO A 38 -10.46 -12.39 -7.69
N TYR A 39 -10.66 -13.35 -6.78
CA TYR A 39 -9.86 -13.46 -5.56
C TYR A 39 -8.35 -13.57 -5.84
N TYR A 40 -7.97 -14.38 -6.84
CA TYR A 40 -6.58 -14.57 -7.22
C TYR A 40 -5.90 -13.27 -7.66
N PHE A 41 -6.61 -12.39 -8.37
CA PHE A 41 -6.07 -11.09 -8.79
C PHE A 41 -5.80 -10.17 -7.59
N LEU A 42 -6.69 -10.15 -6.60
CA LEU A 42 -6.43 -9.38 -5.37
C LEU A 42 -5.23 -9.95 -4.59
N LYS A 43 -5.06 -11.27 -4.60
CA LYS A 43 -3.93 -11.94 -3.94
C LYS A 43 -2.60 -11.65 -4.63
N THR A 44 -2.57 -11.61 -5.97
CA THR A 44 -1.35 -11.21 -6.70
C THR A 44 -1.00 -9.76 -6.46
N LEU A 45 -1.98 -8.86 -6.37
CA LEU A 45 -1.74 -7.46 -5.99
C LEU A 45 -1.18 -7.34 -4.57
N GLU A 46 -1.71 -8.11 -3.62
CA GLU A 46 -1.18 -8.16 -2.25
C GLU A 46 0.29 -8.60 -2.24
N ILE A 47 0.61 -9.70 -2.93
CA ILE A 47 1.98 -10.20 -3.06
C ILE A 47 2.89 -9.15 -3.72
N SER A 48 2.43 -8.47 -4.78
CA SER A 48 3.24 -7.47 -5.49
C SER A 48 3.59 -6.24 -4.64
N GLY A 49 2.71 -5.85 -3.71
CA GLY A 49 2.94 -4.74 -2.79
C GLY A 49 3.59 -5.15 -1.47
N ASP A 50 3.94 -6.43 -1.29
CA ASP A 50 4.46 -6.94 -0.03
C ASP A 50 5.92 -6.55 0.19
N GLY A 51 6.23 -6.13 1.42
CA GLY A 51 7.57 -5.78 1.85
C GLY A 51 8.48 -7.00 1.85
N PHE A 52 7.91 -8.18 2.12
CA PHE A 52 8.65 -9.43 2.10
C PHE A 52 9.25 -9.75 0.73
N LEU A 53 8.61 -9.35 -0.37
CA LEU A 53 9.19 -9.46 -1.70
C LEU A 53 10.04 -8.25 -2.07
N PHE A 54 9.58 -7.04 -1.72
CA PHE A 54 10.24 -5.80 -2.08
C PHE A 54 11.67 -5.68 -1.51
N PHE A 55 11.86 -5.89 -0.20
CA PHE A 55 13.17 -5.66 0.43
C PHE A 55 14.25 -6.63 -0.05
N PRO A 56 14.02 -7.96 -0.12
CA PRO A 56 15.01 -8.88 -0.66
C PRO A 56 15.30 -8.63 -2.15
N LEU A 57 14.29 -8.24 -2.94
CA LEU A 57 14.49 -7.93 -4.36
C LEU A 57 15.40 -6.71 -4.54
N VAL A 58 15.10 -5.59 -3.87
CA VAL A 58 15.91 -4.37 -3.96
C VAL A 58 17.32 -4.62 -3.43
N LEU A 59 17.45 -5.37 -2.34
CA LEU A 59 18.76 -5.73 -1.78
C LEU A 59 19.56 -6.62 -2.74
N SER A 60 18.92 -7.64 -3.35
CA SER A 60 19.56 -8.50 -4.34
C SER A 60 20.02 -7.68 -5.56
N LEU A 61 19.19 -6.74 -6.03
CA LEU A 61 19.54 -5.88 -7.15
C LEU A 61 20.61 -4.84 -6.82
N LEU A 62 20.80 -4.49 -5.55
CA LEU A 62 21.89 -3.61 -5.10
C LEU A 62 23.21 -4.38 -4.92
N LEU A 63 23.14 -5.64 -4.49
CA LEU A 63 24.30 -6.52 -4.32
C LEU A 63 24.78 -7.11 -5.65
N TYR A 64 23.92 -7.22 -6.66
CA TYR A 64 24.27 -7.71 -7.99
C TYR A 64 25.27 -6.81 -8.74
N PRO A 65 25.11 -5.46 -8.80
CA PRO A 65 26.10 -4.52 -9.33
C PRO A 65 27.45 -4.57 -8.63
N LEU A 66 27.46 -4.78 -7.30
CA LEU A 66 28.70 -4.93 -6.51
C LEU A 66 29.51 -6.17 -6.93
N ALA A 67 28.89 -7.15 -7.59
CA ALA A 67 29.57 -8.31 -8.14
C ALA A 67 29.96 -8.16 -9.62
N PHE A 68 29.22 -7.38 -10.44
CA PHE A 68 29.39 -7.39 -11.91
C PHE A 68 29.09 -6.10 -12.72
N SER A 69 28.71 -4.93 -12.16
CA SER A 69 28.38 -3.75 -13.01
C SER A 69 28.55 -2.35 -12.38
N ASP A 70 29.18 -1.42 -13.11
CA ASP A 70 29.71 -0.12 -12.63
C ASP A 70 28.81 1.12 -12.91
N SER A 71 27.48 0.96 -12.96
CA SER A 71 26.58 2.10 -13.22
C SER A 71 26.19 2.83 -11.92
N LYS A 72 26.90 3.93 -11.60
CA LYS A 72 26.68 4.73 -10.37
C LYS A 72 25.23 5.19 -10.18
N ASN A 73 24.54 5.59 -11.25
CA ASN A 73 23.19 6.14 -11.17
C ASN A 73 22.14 5.09 -10.76
N SER A 74 22.25 3.86 -11.26
CA SER A 74 21.36 2.75 -10.88
C SER A 74 21.49 2.39 -9.40
N ASN A 75 22.71 2.44 -8.87
CA ASN A 75 22.96 2.20 -7.45
C ASN A 75 22.31 3.29 -6.58
N ILE A 76 22.39 4.57 -6.99
CA ILE A 76 21.74 5.67 -6.26
C ILE A 76 20.22 5.49 -6.22
N PHE A 77 19.59 5.13 -7.35
CA PHE A 77 18.15 4.85 -7.39
C PHE A 77 17.76 3.71 -6.44
N LEU A 78 18.49 2.60 -6.47
CA LEU A 78 18.23 1.44 -5.61
C LEU A 78 18.45 1.75 -4.11
N ILE A 79 19.47 2.54 -3.79
CA ILE A 79 19.72 3.03 -2.43
C ILE A 79 18.54 3.92 -1.98
N ASN A 80 18.10 4.86 -2.81
CA ASN A 80 16.94 5.71 -2.50
C ASN A 80 15.67 4.88 -2.28
N LEU A 81 15.49 3.82 -3.08
CA LEU A 81 14.36 2.90 -2.97
C LEU A 81 14.40 2.10 -1.65
N LEU A 82 15.59 1.64 -1.24
CA LEU A 82 15.80 0.95 0.03
C LEU A 82 15.59 1.89 1.23
N LEU A 83 16.22 3.07 1.20
CA LEU A 83 16.09 4.08 2.25
C LEU A 83 14.65 4.57 2.40
N GLY A 84 13.97 4.83 1.27
CA GLY A 84 12.54 5.13 1.25
C GLY A 84 11.73 4.04 1.93
N GLY A 85 11.95 2.77 1.56
CA GLY A 85 11.23 1.63 2.16
C GLY A 85 11.48 1.49 3.66
N ILE A 86 12.70 1.74 4.14
CA ILE A 86 13.03 1.76 5.57
C ILE A 86 12.30 2.91 6.26
N LEU A 87 12.32 4.12 5.67
CA LEU A 87 11.60 5.28 6.20
C LEU A 87 10.10 5.02 6.28
N ASP A 88 9.50 4.40 5.26
CA ASP A 88 8.09 3.99 5.28
C ASP A 88 7.79 3.07 6.46
N LEU A 89 8.63 2.06 6.74
CA LEU A 89 8.46 1.20 7.92
C LEU A 89 8.60 1.97 9.24
N ILE A 90 9.60 2.86 9.34
CA ILE A 90 9.86 3.69 10.53
C ILE A 90 8.71 4.67 10.79
N VAL A 91 8.02 5.17 9.76
CA VAL A 91 6.88 6.08 9.93
C VAL A 91 5.58 5.31 10.19
N ILE A 92 5.31 4.27 9.39
CA ILE A 92 4.06 3.50 9.45
C ILE A 92 3.98 2.65 10.71
N GLY A 93 5.10 2.06 11.17
CA GLY A 93 5.13 1.23 12.38
C GLY A 93 4.64 1.96 13.65
N PRO A 94 5.25 3.10 14.02
CA PRO A 94 4.80 3.92 15.13
C PRO A 94 3.39 4.48 14.93
N LEU A 95 3.04 4.89 13.71
CA LEU A 95 1.71 5.43 13.44
C LEU A 95 0.61 4.40 13.65
N LYS A 96 0.86 3.12 13.31
CA LYS A 96 -0.03 2.00 13.67
C LYS A 96 -0.15 1.83 15.17
N HIS A 97 0.95 1.96 15.90
CA HIS A 97 0.97 1.86 17.36
C HIS A 97 0.25 3.03 18.04
N LEU A 98 0.24 4.21 17.43
CA LEU A 98 -0.42 5.41 17.94
C LEU A 98 -1.94 5.38 17.69
N ILE A 99 -2.35 5.05 16.46
CA ILE A 99 -3.76 5.13 16.05
C ILE A 99 -4.57 3.95 16.58
N ARG A 100 -3.93 2.78 16.75
CA ARG A 100 -4.54 1.59 17.38
C ARG A 100 -5.95 1.25 16.86
N ARG A 101 -6.19 1.42 15.55
CA ARG A 101 -7.47 1.03 14.95
C ARG A 101 -7.52 -0.49 14.84
N PRO A 102 -8.40 -1.19 15.58
CA PRO A 102 -8.46 -2.65 15.54
C PRO A 102 -8.75 -3.14 14.12
N ARG A 103 -8.07 -4.21 13.69
CA ARG A 103 -8.47 -4.93 12.48
C ARG A 103 -9.84 -5.55 12.73
N PRO A 104 -10.80 -5.42 11.81
CA PRO A 104 -12.08 -6.08 11.98
C PRO A 104 -11.84 -7.61 11.89
N VAL A 105 -12.27 -8.36 12.91
CA VAL A 105 -11.90 -9.77 13.16
C VAL A 105 -12.79 -10.69 12.34
N TYR A 106 -12.24 -11.18 11.24
CA TYR A 106 -13.09 -11.61 10.14
C TYR A 106 -12.48 -12.73 9.28
N ASN A 107 -11.43 -13.39 9.76
CA ASN A 107 -11.04 -14.68 9.21
C ASN A 107 -10.25 -15.48 10.24
N LYS A 108 -10.82 -16.59 10.74
CA LYS A 108 -10.14 -17.50 11.69
C LYS A 108 -9.05 -18.36 11.03
N ASN A 109 -8.91 -18.30 9.69
CA ASN A 109 -8.12 -19.25 8.91
C ASN A 109 -6.84 -18.68 8.25
N MET A 110 -6.38 -17.48 8.62
CA MET A 110 -5.13 -16.93 8.07
C MET A 110 -3.97 -17.07 9.07
N PHE A 111 -3.33 -18.25 9.05
CA PHE A 111 -2.41 -18.70 10.10
C PHE A 111 -0.97 -18.12 10.07
N LEU A 112 -0.56 -17.28 9.12
CA LEU A 112 0.87 -16.87 9.05
C LEU A 112 1.19 -15.36 9.01
N SER A 113 0.23 -14.47 8.73
CA SER A 113 0.48 -13.01 8.74
C SER A 113 -0.17 -12.27 9.91
N PHE A 114 -0.92 -12.98 10.75
CA PHE A 114 -1.72 -12.39 11.84
C PHE A 114 -0.94 -12.14 13.15
N ALA A 115 0.24 -12.72 13.32
CA ALA A 115 0.88 -12.72 14.64
C ALA A 115 1.44 -11.36 15.08
N VAL A 116 1.73 -10.43 14.16
CA VAL A 116 2.49 -9.21 14.48
C VAL A 116 1.71 -7.90 14.26
N ASP A 117 0.68 -7.87 13.40
CA ASP A 117 0.05 -6.61 12.96
C ASP A 117 -1.44 -6.51 13.35
N HIS A 118 -1.70 -6.24 14.64
CA HIS A 118 -3.05 -6.10 15.20
C HIS A 118 -3.80 -4.86 14.68
N TRP A 119 -3.09 -3.92 14.05
CA TRP A 119 -3.62 -2.62 13.68
C TRP A 119 -3.88 -2.50 12.18
N SER A 120 -5.06 -2.01 11.81
CA SER A 120 -5.50 -1.94 10.41
C SER A 120 -5.12 -0.66 9.70
N PHE A 121 -4.75 0.38 10.45
CA PHE A 121 -4.49 1.71 9.94
C PHE A 121 -3.18 2.28 10.50
N PRO A 122 -2.36 2.93 9.66
CA PRO A 122 -2.46 3.06 8.20
C PRO A 122 -2.09 1.77 7.44
N SER A 123 -2.50 1.67 6.18
CA SER A 123 -2.18 0.53 5.29
C SER A 123 -0.73 0.61 4.83
N GLY A 124 0.14 -0.25 5.38
CA GLY A 124 1.54 -0.31 4.96
C GLY A 124 1.73 -0.69 3.49
N HIS A 125 0.85 -1.52 2.92
CA HIS A 125 0.90 -1.84 1.49
C HIS A 125 0.59 -0.60 0.63
N SER A 126 -0.45 0.16 0.98
CA SER A 126 -0.84 1.37 0.22
C SER A 126 0.22 2.46 0.32
N SER A 127 0.81 2.64 1.51
CA SER A 127 1.91 3.59 1.73
C SER A 127 3.13 3.20 0.88
N ARG A 128 3.53 1.93 0.93
CA ARG A 128 4.68 1.42 0.17
C ARG A 128 4.52 1.57 -1.34
N VAL A 129 3.40 1.13 -1.93
CA VAL A 129 3.21 1.27 -3.38
C VAL A 129 3.13 2.73 -3.83
N SER A 130 2.61 3.62 -2.98
CA SER A 130 2.59 5.06 -3.24
C SER A 130 3.99 5.67 -3.19
N MET A 131 4.81 5.26 -2.21
CA MET A 131 6.21 5.65 -2.09
C MET A 131 7.02 5.18 -3.32
N ILE A 132 6.85 3.90 -3.72
CA ILE A 132 7.50 3.36 -4.92
C ILE A 132 7.11 4.18 -6.15
N ALA A 133 5.82 4.41 -6.38
CA ALA A 133 5.36 5.19 -7.52
C ALA A 133 5.92 6.63 -7.52
N THR A 134 6.02 7.25 -6.34
CA THR A 134 6.60 8.59 -6.19
C THR A 134 8.09 8.59 -6.54
N LEU A 135 8.86 7.60 -6.09
CA LEU A 135 10.29 7.50 -6.42
C LEU A 135 10.53 7.23 -7.90
N PHE A 136 9.69 6.39 -8.53
CA PHE A 136 9.71 6.19 -9.98
C PHE A 136 9.40 7.47 -10.74
N TYR A 137 8.42 8.27 -10.28
CA TYR A 137 8.11 9.56 -10.88
C TYR A 137 9.26 10.55 -10.75
N LEU A 138 9.86 10.68 -9.55
CA LEU A 138 10.99 11.57 -9.31
C LEU A 138 12.27 11.16 -10.05
N SER A 139 12.41 9.87 -10.36
CA SER A 139 13.55 9.32 -11.09
C SER A 139 13.19 8.98 -12.54
N SER A 140 12.10 9.55 -13.07
CA SER A 140 11.53 9.15 -14.36
C SER A 140 12.47 9.38 -15.53
N ASP A 141 13.21 10.49 -15.55
CA ASP A 141 14.21 10.79 -16.59
C ASP A 141 15.33 9.73 -16.60
N PHE A 142 15.87 9.40 -15.42
CA PHE A 142 16.90 8.37 -15.28
C PHE A 142 16.39 6.99 -15.72
N ILE A 143 15.19 6.60 -15.29
CA ILE A 143 14.60 5.30 -15.65
C ILE A 143 14.33 5.23 -17.15
N ARG A 144 13.87 6.33 -17.75
CA ARG A 144 13.68 6.46 -19.20
C ARG A 144 14.99 6.23 -19.95
N ASP A 145 16.07 6.88 -19.53
CA ASP A 145 17.39 6.71 -20.15
C ASP A 145 17.88 5.27 -20.07
N VAL A 146 17.72 4.61 -18.91
CA VAL A 146 18.08 3.20 -18.74
C VAL A 146 17.26 2.28 -19.65
N LEU A 147 15.95 2.51 -19.76
CA LEU A 147 15.09 1.67 -20.59
C LEU A 147 15.36 1.83 -22.09
N ILE A 148 15.66 3.05 -22.55
CA ILE A 148 16.08 3.31 -23.93
C ILE A 148 17.41 2.60 -24.21
N GLN A 149 18.38 2.65 -23.29
CA GLN A 149 19.64 1.92 -23.41
C GLN A 149 19.45 0.40 -23.51
N LEU A 150 18.43 -0.14 -22.82
CA LEU A 150 18.06 -1.54 -22.87
C LEU A 150 17.15 -1.92 -24.05
N GLN A 151 16.91 -1.00 -24.99
CA GLN A 151 16.05 -1.18 -26.18
C GLN A 151 14.57 -1.49 -25.88
N TYR A 152 14.04 -0.92 -24.79
CA TYR A 152 12.63 -1.06 -24.38
C TYR A 152 11.78 0.18 -24.71
N ASP A 153 11.92 0.77 -25.90
CA ASP A 153 11.28 2.03 -26.28
C ASP A 153 9.75 2.02 -26.14
N LEU A 154 9.11 0.90 -26.49
CA LEU A 154 7.65 0.76 -26.37
C LEU A 154 7.15 0.87 -24.92
N ILE A 155 7.96 0.48 -23.94
CA ILE A 155 7.55 0.42 -22.52
C ILE A 155 7.76 1.77 -21.84
N VAL A 156 8.77 2.53 -22.28
CA VAL A 156 9.18 3.81 -21.70
C VAL A 156 8.00 4.77 -21.53
N ASP A 157 7.21 4.95 -22.58
CA ASP A 157 6.12 5.94 -22.60
C ASP A 157 4.94 5.53 -21.70
N TYR A 158 4.75 4.24 -21.48
CA TYR A 158 3.66 3.72 -20.64
C TYR A 158 4.09 3.38 -19.22
N LEU A 159 5.38 3.34 -18.92
CA LEU A 159 5.89 2.88 -17.63
C LEU A 159 5.25 3.62 -16.45
N MET A 160 5.23 4.95 -16.50
CA MET A 160 4.68 5.75 -15.40
C MET A 160 3.18 5.52 -15.23
N LEU A 161 2.43 5.38 -16.32
CA LEU A 161 1.02 5.03 -16.28
C LEU A 161 0.79 3.65 -15.67
N ILE A 162 1.64 2.68 -16.02
CA ILE A 162 1.60 1.32 -15.46
C ILE A 162 1.89 1.35 -13.95
N VAL A 163 2.94 2.06 -13.52
CA VAL A 163 3.34 2.16 -12.12
C VAL A 163 2.26 2.85 -11.28
N ILE A 164 1.69 3.96 -11.77
CA ILE A 164 0.60 4.67 -11.08
C ILE A 164 -0.67 3.80 -11.05
N GLY A 165 -1.01 3.15 -12.16
CA GLY A 165 -2.14 2.23 -12.24
C GLY A 165 -2.00 1.06 -11.27
N TRP A 166 -0.80 0.48 -11.17
CA TRP A 166 -0.47 -0.58 -10.21
C TRP A 166 -0.57 -0.09 -8.76
N ALA A 167 -0.04 1.09 -8.43
CA ALA A 167 -0.11 1.65 -7.08
C ALA A 167 -1.55 1.98 -6.67
N ALA A 168 -2.35 2.52 -7.58
CA ALA A 168 -3.76 2.81 -7.36
C ALA A 168 -4.57 1.52 -7.15
N THR A 169 -4.40 0.53 -8.04
CA THR A 169 -5.12 -0.75 -7.95
C THR A 169 -4.72 -1.55 -6.71
N THR A 170 -3.44 -1.57 -6.34
CA THR A 170 -2.96 -2.20 -5.10
C THR A 170 -3.49 -1.47 -3.86
N SER A 171 -3.59 -0.14 -3.89
CA SER A 171 -4.18 0.61 -2.79
C SER A 171 -5.68 0.34 -2.64
N CYS A 172 -6.42 0.29 -3.75
CA CYS A 172 -7.83 -0.09 -3.76
C CYS A 172 -8.04 -1.54 -3.30
N SER A 173 -7.16 -2.48 -3.69
CA SER A 173 -7.30 -3.89 -3.31
C SER A 173 -7.29 -4.10 -1.80
N ARG A 174 -6.54 -3.28 -1.04
CA ARG A 174 -6.51 -3.33 0.44
C ARG A 174 -7.85 -2.95 1.07
N VAL A 175 -8.55 -1.97 0.49
CA VAL A 175 -9.89 -1.57 0.94
C VAL A 175 -10.89 -2.71 0.74
N VAL A 176 -10.80 -3.40 -0.40
CA VAL A 176 -11.68 -4.52 -0.76
C VAL A 176 -11.39 -5.76 0.09
N HIS A 177 -10.12 -6.12 0.26
CA HIS A 177 -9.71 -7.30 1.03
C HIS A 177 -10.05 -7.15 2.51
N SER A 178 -9.91 -5.95 3.09
CA SER A 178 -10.29 -5.66 4.47
C SER A 178 -11.78 -5.91 4.76
N ARG A 179 -12.63 -5.96 3.72
CA ARG A 179 -14.09 -6.19 3.86
C ARG A 179 -14.56 -7.55 3.41
N ARG A 180 -13.81 -8.28 2.57
CA ARG A 180 -14.18 -9.68 2.21
C ARG A 180 -14.12 -10.64 3.38
N GLY A 181 -13.26 -10.41 4.37
CA GLY A 181 -13.36 -11.14 5.63
C GLY A 181 -14.65 -10.82 6.42
N SER A 182 -15.27 -9.66 6.20
CA SER A 182 -16.37 -9.15 7.05
C SER A 182 -17.69 -9.92 6.99
N LYS A 183 -17.73 -11.05 6.27
CA LYS A 183 -18.91 -11.87 6.07
C LYS A 183 -18.72 -13.25 6.69
#